data_AF-A0A223KNT4-F1
#
_entry.id   AF-A0A223KNT4-F1
#
_cell.length_a   1.000
_cell.length_b   1.000
_cell.length_c   1.000
_cell.angle_alpha   90.00
_cell.angle_beta   90.00
_cell.angle_gamma   90.00
#
_symmetry.space_group_name_H-M   'P 1'
#
loop_
_entity.id
_entity.type
_entity.pdbx_description
1 polymer ?
#
loop_
_entity_poly.entity_id
_entity_poly.type
_entity_poly.pdbx_seq_one_letter_code
_entity_poly.pdbx_strand_id
1 'polypeptide(L)'
;MKNSIRIFTEYHYKNGIADIAVVQIKRNSSNDYLSEQVENVLAIIEAKYKSGGSVAPFERDIIKIENYMNLGFSENTQYYLAFIHETEYAEESEESWLTPTQQKWAKGKVAELMAYYEYGKLVWKVLSHNGLNESFEVGSSTIKKELLLEAKESFNEEKYSKDIYFYYLDVVDKSTKVTEELKEAVRYLLLWKLGKISRSKTASSQAVSTKGNYEGQYFYAGTTSSNNAAIEQALHYNLLELGIQFKNDNITYEDFRERVDSITKTSIVLPTFYIHIWKPHLYPILDVKVWRTYLWSLDKEITKNSKPYSWKHYEDYTRFFNSIVSETELDWREVDKGLWSLGDIRF
;
A
#
# COMPACT_ATOMS: atom_id res chain seq x y z
N MET A 1 -7.84 33.28 13.37
CA MET A 1 -7.03 32.11 12.97
C MET A 1 -6.78 31.24 14.20
N LYS A 2 -7.11 29.95 14.15
CA LYS A 2 -7.25 29.10 15.37
C LYS A 2 -5.93 28.58 15.96
N ASN A 3 -4.81 28.64 15.23
CA ASN A 3 -3.54 27.97 15.61
C ASN A 3 -2.29 28.87 15.60
N SER A 4 -2.39 30.16 15.22
CA SER A 4 -1.25 31.11 15.22
C SER A 4 0.03 30.61 14.53
N ILE A 5 -0.10 29.94 13.38
CA ILE A 5 1.04 29.43 12.61
C ILE A 5 1.49 30.47 11.57
N ARG A 6 2.80 30.57 11.35
CA ARG A 6 3.44 31.39 10.32
C ARG A 6 4.54 30.61 9.61
N ILE A 7 4.84 31.04 8.39
CA ILE A 7 5.97 30.54 7.61
C ILE A 7 6.93 31.71 7.43
N PHE A 8 8.20 31.48 7.77
CA PHE A 8 9.30 32.41 7.52
C PHE A 8 10.19 31.81 6.44
N THR A 9 10.61 32.63 5.48
CA THR A 9 11.72 32.34 4.57
C THR A 9 12.98 32.98 5.15
N GLU A 10 14.14 32.33 5.00
CA GLU A 10 15.41 32.81 5.55
C GLU A 10 15.33 33.06 7.07
N TYR A 11 14.85 32.07 7.83
CA TYR A 11 14.64 32.20 9.26
C TYR A 11 15.96 32.17 10.03
N HIS A 12 16.34 33.31 10.58
CA HIS A 12 17.52 33.44 11.43
C HIS A 12 17.25 32.91 12.84
N TYR A 13 18.03 31.92 13.27
CA TYR A 13 18.00 31.43 14.65
C TYR A 13 19.41 31.11 15.15
N LYS A 14 19.84 31.84 16.19
CA LYS A 14 21.21 31.80 16.71
C LYS A 14 22.20 32.01 15.55
N ASN A 15 23.08 31.04 15.29
CA ASN A 15 24.10 31.10 14.24
C ASN A 15 23.67 30.39 12.94
N GLY A 16 22.40 30.00 12.82
CA GLY A 16 21.84 29.33 11.66
C GLY A 16 20.82 30.19 10.91
N ILE A 17 20.68 29.95 9.62
CA ILE A 17 19.69 30.60 8.76
C ILE A 17 18.96 29.50 7.99
N ALA A 18 17.73 29.18 8.37
CA ALA A 18 16.95 28.16 7.68
C ALA A 18 16.29 28.71 6.42
N ASP A 19 16.26 27.93 5.34
CA ASP A 19 15.61 28.36 4.10
C ASP A 19 14.12 28.63 4.35
N ILE A 20 13.45 27.72 5.06
CA ILE A 20 12.07 27.89 5.50
C ILE A 20 11.90 27.39 6.94
N ALA A 21 11.16 28.13 7.75
CA ALA A 21 10.70 27.71 9.07
C ALA A 21 9.18 27.84 9.19
N VAL A 22 8.53 26.78 9.68
CA VAL A 22 7.13 26.81 10.11
C VAL A 22 7.13 27.01 11.62
N VAL A 23 6.49 28.07 12.09
CA VAL A 23 6.55 28.47 13.49
C VAL A 23 5.16 28.77 14.04
N GLN A 24 5.03 28.59 15.34
CA GLN A 24 3.91 29.08 16.14
C GLN A 24 4.30 30.42 16.75
N ILE A 25 3.43 31.43 16.60
CA ILE A 25 3.63 32.75 17.21
C ILE A 25 2.70 32.97 18.41
N LYS A 26 3.18 33.75 19.39
CA LYS A 26 2.41 34.18 20.56
C LYS A 26 1.22 35.05 20.13
N ARG A 27 0.03 34.79 20.68
CA ARG A 27 -1.19 35.55 20.33
C ARG A 27 -1.22 36.98 20.84
N ASN A 28 -0.56 37.24 21.98
CA ASN A 28 -0.62 38.51 22.69
C ASN A 28 0.79 39.09 22.88
N SER A 29 1.59 39.13 21.81
CA SER A 29 2.90 39.79 21.87
C SER A 29 2.74 41.29 21.64
N SER A 30 3.42 42.09 22.47
CA SER A 30 3.53 43.54 22.30
C SER A 30 4.75 43.96 21.45
N ASN A 31 5.50 43.00 20.88
CA ASN A 31 6.70 43.30 20.11
C ASN A 31 6.35 43.65 18.67
N ASP A 32 7.05 44.63 18.10
CA ASP A 32 6.80 45.12 16.75
C ASP A 32 7.30 44.15 15.66
N TYR A 33 8.28 43.28 15.97
CA TYR A 33 8.85 42.33 15.02
C TYR A 33 8.29 40.91 15.19
N LEU A 34 7.72 40.36 14.11
CA LEU A 34 7.13 39.02 14.08
C LEU A 34 8.10 37.89 14.48
N SER A 35 9.39 38.04 14.18
CA SER A 35 10.44 37.08 14.54
C SER A 35 10.63 36.94 16.05
N GLU A 36 10.38 38.01 16.81
CA GLU A 36 10.45 38.01 18.27
C GLU A 36 9.18 37.44 18.93
N GLN A 37 8.12 37.23 18.15
CA GLN A 37 6.88 36.64 18.62
C GLN A 37 6.87 35.12 18.50
N VAL A 38 7.94 34.50 17.99
CA VAL A 38 8.03 33.06 17.83
C VAL A 38 8.03 32.36 19.19
N GLU A 39 7.08 31.46 19.39
CA GLU A 39 6.94 30.61 20.57
C GLU A 39 7.61 29.26 20.36
N ASN A 40 7.28 28.59 19.25
CA ASN A 40 7.82 27.29 18.88
C ASN A 40 8.19 27.27 17.41
N VAL A 41 9.31 26.64 17.08
CA VAL A 41 9.61 26.19 15.73
C VAL A 41 9.02 24.79 15.58
N LEU A 42 8.12 24.62 14.62
CA LEU A 42 7.41 23.36 14.37
C LEU A 42 8.12 22.55 13.29
N ALA A 43 8.63 23.22 12.27
CA ALA A 43 9.41 22.59 11.21
C ALA A 43 10.50 23.50 10.67
N ILE A 44 11.62 22.89 10.27
CA ILE A 44 12.68 23.50 9.48
C ILE A 44 12.81 22.74 8.17
N ILE A 45 12.88 23.47 7.06
CA ILE A 45 13.02 22.90 5.72
C ILE A 45 14.25 23.54 5.08
N GLU A 46 15.17 22.70 4.62
CA GLU A 46 16.30 23.09 3.78
C GLU A 46 16.01 22.65 2.36
N ALA A 47 16.03 23.61 1.43
CA ALA A 47 15.66 23.37 0.05
C ALA A 47 16.87 23.54 -0.86
N LYS A 48 17.11 22.57 -1.72
CA LYS A 48 18.20 22.68 -2.68
C LYS A 48 17.84 22.11 -4.04
N TYR A 49 18.26 22.83 -5.05
CA TYR A 49 18.14 22.46 -6.44
C TYR A 49 19.52 22.46 -7.10
N LYS A 50 19.82 21.39 -7.86
CA LYS A 50 20.99 21.32 -8.75
C LYS A 50 20.70 20.56 -10.03
N SER A 51 21.25 21.06 -11.14
CA SER A 51 21.32 20.37 -12.43
C SER A 51 22.77 19.95 -12.70
N GLY A 52 23.06 18.68 -12.40
CA GLY A 52 24.41 18.11 -12.50
C GLY A 52 25.46 18.75 -11.57
N GLY A 53 26.67 18.22 -11.64
CA GLY A 53 27.83 18.72 -10.89
C GLY A 53 27.98 18.12 -9.50
N SER A 54 28.64 18.86 -8.60
CA SER A 54 28.98 18.36 -7.25
C SER A 54 27.75 18.27 -6.34
N VAL A 55 27.65 17.17 -5.58
CA VAL A 55 26.63 16.95 -4.54
C VAL A 55 26.93 17.66 -3.22
N ALA A 56 28.11 18.28 -3.06
CA ALA A 56 28.50 18.99 -1.84
C ALA A 56 27.48 20.03 -1.31
N PRO A 57 26.70 20.75 -2.16
CA PRO A 57 25.63 21.60 -1.68
C PRO A 57 24.55 20.86 -0.89
N PHE A 58 24.18 19.65 -1.30
CA PHE A 58 23.22 18.81 -0.58
C PHE A 58 23.81 18.33 0.75
N GLU A 59 25.07 17.87 0.74
CA GLU A 59 25.78 17.44 1.95
C GLU A 59 25.89 18.55 3.01
N ARG A 60 26.10 19.80 2.57
CA ARG A 60 26.13 20.96 3.47
C ARG A 60 24.78 21.19 4.15
N ASP A 61 23.67 21.01 3.44
CA ASP A 61 22.34 21.16 4.02
C ASP A 61 21.98 20.01 4.97
N ILE A 62 22.49 18.79 4.72
CA ILE A 62 22.38 17.67 5.68
C ILE A 62 23.07 18.04 7.00
N ILE A 63 24.31 18.54 6.92
CA ILE A 63 25.06 19.00 8.10
C ILE A 63 24.33 20.16 8.81
N LYS A 64 23.68 21.04 8.04
CA LYS A 64 22.90 22.16 8.56
C LYS A 64 21.71 21.67 9.39
N ILE A 65 20.96 20.67 8.90
CA ILE A 65 19.87 20.02 9.64
C ILE A 65 20.38 19.36 10.92
N GLU A 66 21.47 18.59 10.85
CA GLU A 66 22.08 17.98 12.04
C GLU A 66 22.47 19.06 13.08
N ASN A 67 23.04 20.18 12.63
CA ASN A 67 23.37 21.30 13.50
C ASN A 67 22.12 21.91 14.16
N TYR A 68 21.02 22.11 13.41
CA TYR A 68 19.78 22.62 13.98
C TYR A 68 19.22 21.74 15.09
N MET A 69 19.29 20.42 14.92
CA MET A 69 18.86 19.47 15.94
C MET A 69 19.64 19.64 17.25
N ASN A 70 20.89 20.10 17.15
CA ASN A 70 21.75 20.40 18.29
C ASN A 70 21.59 21.84 18.85
N LEU A 71 20.89 22.74 18.16
CA LEU A 71 20.68 24.13 18.59
C LEU A 71 19.58 24.29 19.67
N GLY A 72 18.91 23.21 20.07
CA GLY A 72 17.92 23.22 21.14
C GLY A 72 16.57 23.83 20.74
N PHE A 73 16.10 23.52 19.53
CA PHE A 73 14.68 23.67 19.21
C PHE A 73 13.82 22.70 20.06
N SER A 74 12.50 22.85 20.01
CA SER A 74 11.56 21.94 20.68
C SER A 74 11.81 20.49 20.26
N GLU A 75 11.63 19.53 21.17
CA GLU A 75 11.81 18.10 20.89
C GLU A 75 10.91 17.61 19.75
N ASN A 76 9.77 18.28 19.55
CA ASN A 76 8.78 17.96 18.51
C ASN A 76 9.06 18.61 17.15
N THR A 77 10.12 19.42 17.04
CA THR A 77 10.49 20.08 15.77
C THR A 77 10.80 19.03 14.71
N GLN A 78 10.18 19.17 13.54
CA GLN A 78 10.40 18.31 12.39
C GLN A 78 11.37 18.95 11.39
N TYR A 79 12.10 18.12 10.66
CA TYR A 79 13.16 18.56 9.75
C TYR A 79 12.94 17.96 8.37
N TYR A 80 13.15 18.76 7.33
CA TYR A 80 12.91 18.34 5.96
C TYR A 80 14.08 18.71 5.06
N LEU A 81 14.56 17.73 4.31
CA LEU A 81 15.54 17.92 3.23
C LEU A 81 14.77 17.89 1.91
N ALA A 82 14.53 19.05 1.30
CA ALA A 82 13.78 19.19 0.05
C ALA A 82 14.71 19.35 -1.16
N PHE A 83 15.10 18.24 -1.77
CA PHE A 83 16.16 18.18 -2.77
C PHE A 83 15.64 17.84 -4.16
N ILE A 84 15.93 18.69 -5.13
CA ILE A 84 15.70 18.43 -6.55
C ILE A 84 17.05 18.28 -7.22
N HIS A 85 17.35 17.07 -7.70
CA HIS A 85 18.57 16.79 -8.45
C HIS A 85 18.22 16.41 -9.88
N GLU A 86 18.35 17.37 -10.80
CA GLU A 86 18.07 17.16 -12.21
C GLU A 86 19.23 16.42 -12.89
N THR A 87 19.42 15.16 -12.51
CA THR A 87 20.40 14.24 -13.10
C THR A 87 19.78 12.86 -13.16
N GLU A 88 20.11 12.11 -14.21
CA GLU A 88 19.63 10.75 -14.42
C GLU A 88 20.27 9.81 -13.38
N TYR A 89 19.46 9.17 -12.54
CA TYR A 89 19.93 8.12 -11.63
C TYR A 89 19.78 6.75 -12.30
N ALA A 90 20.76 5.86 -12.09
CA ALA A 90 20.62 4.45 -12.46
C ALA A 90 19.76 3.72 -11.41
N GLU A 91 19.06 2.66 -11.84
CA GLU A 91 18.05 1.87 -11.09
C GLU A 91 18.51 1.39 -9.68
N GLU A 92 19.81 1.46 -9.38
CA GLU A 92 20.45 0.96 -8.16
C GLU A 92 21.09 2.06 -7.28
N SER A 93 21.07 3.33 -7.70
CA SER A 93 21.74 4.41 -6.94
C SER A 93 20.79 5.11 -5.97
N GLU A 94 20.86 4.62 -4.72
CA GLU A 94 20.63 5.33 -3.46
C GLU A 94 19.18 5.54 -2.98
N GLU A 95 18.83 4.75 -1.96
CA GLU A 95 17.55 4.79 -1.25
C GLU A 95 17.44 5.97 -0.26
N SER A 96 18.44 6.85 -0.13
CA SER A 96 18.48 8.01 0.80
C SER A 96 19.73 8.88 0.56
N TRP A 97 19.61 10.21 0.74
CA TRP A 97 20.76 11.13 0.82
C TRP A 97 21.52 11.04 2.15
N LEU A 98 20.91 10.43 3.17
CA LEU A 98 21.52 10.21 4.46
C LEU A 98 22.29 8.90 4.47
N THR A 99 23.55 8.95 4.90
CA THR A 99 24.32 7.75 5.20
C THR A 99 23.65 6.93 6.31
N PRO A 100 23.90 5.61 6.42
CA PRO A 100 23.37 4.79 7.51
C PRO A 100 23.69 5.32 8.92
N THR A 101 24.81 6.04 9.06
CA THR A 101 25.16 6.71 10.33
C THR A 101 24.26 7.91 10.60
N GLN A 102 23.97 8.73 9.57
CA GLN A 102 23.10 9.89 9.69
C GLN A 102 21.64 9.52 9.92
N GLN A 103 21.18 8.43 9.31
CA GLN A 103 19.83 7.90 9.53
C GLN A 103 19.53 7.61 11.00
N LYS A 104 20.56 7.29 11.82
CA LYS A 104 20.38 7.05 13.26
C LYS A 104 19.94 8.30 14.02
N TRP A 105 20.52 9.47 13.71
CA TRP A 105 20.10 10.73 14.34
C TRP A 105 18.85 11.32 13.68
N ALA A 106 18.62 11.01 12.40
CA ALA A 106 17.45 11.46 11.65
C ALA A 106 16.15 10.78 12.11
N LYS A 107 16.25 9.58 12.68
CA LYS A 107 15.13 8.78 13.15
C LYS A 107 14.22 9.57 14.11
N GLY A 108 12.92 9.57 13.82
CA GLY A 108 11.87 10.25 14.57
C GLY A 108 11.73 11.74 14.26
N LYS A 109 12.59 12.33 13.42
CA LYS A 109 12.66 13.80 13.26
C LYS A 109 12.82 14.32 11.83
N VAL A 110 13.40 13.56 10.92
CA VAL A 110 13.70 14.01 9.55
C VAL A 110 12.84 13.31 8.51
N ALA A 111 12.48 14.03 7.46
CA ALA A 111 12.00 13.44 6.21
C ALA A 111 12.79 14.01 5.01
N GLU A 112 13.07 13.16 4.02
CA GLU A 112 13.69 13.57 2.76
C GLU A 112 12.59 13.66 1.70
N LEU A 113 12.49 14.82 1.05
CA LEU A 113 11.57 15.13 -0.03
C LEU A 113 12.42 15.29 -1.29
N MET A 114 12.49 14.25 -2.11
CA MET A 114 13.43 14.18 -3.22
C MET A 114 12.71 14.25 -4.56
N ALA A 115 13.35 14.88 -5.54
CA ALA A 115 12.99 14.74 -6.94
C ALA A 115 14.24 14.51 -7.79
N TYR A 116 14.16 13.60 -8.75
CA TYR A 116 15.25 13.29 -9.67
C TYR A 116 14.73 12.74 -11.00
N TYR A 117 15.60 12.61 -12.00
CA TYR A 117 15.23 12.00 -13.27
C TYR A 117 15.53 10.50 -13.29
N GLU A 118 14.55 9.71 -13.71
CA GLU A 118 14.66 8.27 -13.95
C GLU A 118 14.02 7.96 -15.31
N TYR A 119 14.82 7.46 -16.26
CA TYR A 119 14.42 7.22 -17.65
C TYR A 119 13.76 8.42 -18.33
N GLY A 120 14.35 9.62 -18.13
CA GLY A 120 13.83 10.88 -18.67
C GLY A 120 12.52 11.38 -18.04
N LYS A 121 12.03 10.76 -16.97
CA LYS A 121 10.85 11.22 -16.20
C LYS A 121 11.27 11.79 -14.86
N LEU A 122 10.64 12.89 -14.45
CA LEU A 122 10.81 13.45 -13.12
C LEU A 122 10.05 12.58 -12.10
N VAL A 123 10.76 11.97 -11.18
CA VAL A 123 10.24 11.14 -10.09
C VAL A 123 10.29 11.92 -8.79
N TRP A 124 9.26 11.78 -7.96
CA TRP A 124 9.18 12.35 -6.61
C TRP A 124 9.20 11.23 -5.58
N LYS A 125 10.02 11.34 -4.55
CA LYS A 125 10.15 10.31 -3.51
C LYS A 125 10.19 10.95 -2.14
N VAL A 126 9.47 10.36 -1.19
CA VAL A 126 9.51 10.74 0.22
C VAL A 126 10.14 9.61 1.01
N LEU A 127 11.16 9.93 1.82
CA LEU A 127 11.76 9.02 2.78
C LEU A 127 11.48 9.56 4.18
N SER A 128 10.57 8.91 4.88
CA SER A 128 10.17 9.30 6.22
C SER A 128 11.03 8.59 7.26
N HIS A 129 12.01 9.29 7.83
CA HIS A 129 12.71 8.79 9.02
C HIS A 129 11.96 9.13 10.31
N ASN A 130 11.03 10.08 10.23
CA ASN A 130 10.22 10.54 11.36
C ASN A 130 8.96 9.71 11.61
N GLY A 131 8.65 8.72 10.77
CA GLY A 131 7.41 7.94 10.87
C GLY A 131 6.16 8.74 10.52
N LEU A 132 6.32 9.97 10.04
CA LEU A 132 5.24 10.81 9.54
C LEU A 132 5.18 10.69 8.02
N ASN A 133 4.01 10.42 7.46
CA ASN A 133 3.80 10.29 6.01
C ASN A 133 4.50 9.09 5.35
N GLU A 134 4.77 7.99 6.08
CA GLU A 134 5.25 6.72 5.49
C GLU A 134 4.32 6.19 4.37
N SER A 135 3.05 6.58 4.39
CA SER A 135 2.04 6.22 3.39
C SER A 135 1.99 7.15 2.17
N PHE A 136 2.82 8.20 2.11
CA PHE A 136 2.80 9.18 1.01
C PHE A 136 3.75 8.74 -0.12
N GLU A 137 3.29 7.82 -0.96
CA GLU A 137 3.92 7.58 -2.27
C GLU A 137 3.26 8.53 -3.30
N VAL A 138 4.04 9.43 -3.91
CA VAL A 138 3.60 10.19 -5.10
C VAL A 138 3.67 9.26 -6.30
N GLY A 139 2.79 8.27 -6.31
CA GLY A 139 2.35 7.60 -7.51
C GLY A 139 0.89 8.00 -7.68
N SER A 140 0.64 9.15 -8.33
CA SER A 140 -0.70 9.41 -8.86
C SER A 140 -1.01 8.20 -9.73
N SER A 141 -1.92 7.34 -9.28
CA SER A 141 -2.28 6.17 -10.06
C SER A 141 -2.72 6.70 -11.43
N THR A 142 -2.06 6.28 -12.50
CA THR A 142 -2.46 6.66 -13.87
C THR A 142 -3.88 6.13 -14.20
N ILE A 143 -4.42 5.29 -13.32
CA ILE A 143 -5.73 4.65 -13.44
C ILE A 143 -6.81 5.59 -12.90
N LYS A 144 -7.45 6.30 -13.82
CA LYS A 144 -8.59 7.17 -13.51
C LYS A 144 -9.84 6.37 -13.14
N LYS A 145 -10.72 6.99 -12.34
CA LYS A 145 -12.03 6.45 -11.93
C LYS A 145 -12.87 5.99 -13.12
N GLU A 146 -12.93 6.80 -14.18
CA GLU A 146 -13.74 6.50 -15.38
C GLU A 146 -13.25 5.22 -16.08
N LEU A 147 -11.93 5.03 -16.13
CA LEU A 147 -11.32 3.85 -16.74
C LEU A 147 -11.67 2.57 -15.97
N LEU A 148 -11.70 2.63 -14.63
CA LEU A 148 -12.13 1.48 -13.80
C LEU A 148 -13.61 1.16 -13.99
N LEU A 149 -14.46 2.19 -14.04
CA LEU A 149 -15.90 2.05 -14.25
C LEU A 149 -16.23 1.51 -15.64
N GLU A 150 -15.47 1.87 -16.66
CA GLU A 150 -15.61 1.28 -18.00
C GLU A 150 -15.13 -0.16 -18.02
N ALA A 151 -13.95 -0.43 -17.46
CA ALA A 151 -13.36 -1.76 -17.46
C ALA A 151 -14.19 -2.77 -16.65
N LYS A 152 -14.78 -2.39 -15.51
CA LYS A 152 -15.56 -3.34 -14.68
C LYS A 152 -16.77 -3.92 -15.42
N GLU A 153 -17.29 -3.25 -16.45
CA GLU A 153 -18.43 -3.75 -17.24
C GLU A 153 -18.07 -5.00 -18.07
N SER A 154 -16.79 -5.23 -18.36
CA SER A 154 -16.32 -6.45 -19.02
C SER A 154 -15.96 -7.58 -18.04
N PHE A 155 -16.20 -7.38 -16.74
CA PHE A 155 -15.87 -8.38 -15.73
C PHE A 155 -16.69 -9.66 -15.91
N ASN A 156 -16.01 -10.82 -15.96
CA ASN A 156 -16.66 -12.10 -16.20
C ASN A 156 -17.35 -12.66 -14.93
N GLU A 157 -18.57 -12.17 -14.68
CA GLU A 157 -19.44 -12.62 -13.58
C GLU A 157 -19.92 -14.07 -13.72
N GLU A 158 -19.91 -14.64 -14.94
CA GLU A 158 -20.27 -16.06 -15.13
C GLU A 158 -19.21 -16.99 -14.52
N LYS A 159 -17.93 -16.62 -14.67
CA LYS A 159 -16.79 -17.36 -14.14
C LYS A 159 -16.49 -17.00 -12.69
N TYR A 160 -16.63 -15.72 -12.32
CA TYR A 160 -16.31 -15.21 -10.99
C TYR A 160 -17.54 -14.55 -10.37
N SER A 161 -18.59 -15.34 -10.18
CA SER A 161 -19.87 -14.85 -9.68
C SER A 161 -19.72 -14.12 -8.35
N LYS A 162 -20.21 -12.87 -8.29
CA LYS A 162 -20.27 -12.08 -7.07
C LYS A 162 -21.14 -12.72 -5.98
N ASP A 163 -22.23 -13.40 -6.36
CA ASP A 163 -23.24 -13.86 -5.40
C ASP A 163 -22.67 -14.98 -4.53
N ILE A 164 -22.02 -15.99 -5.13
CA ILE A 164 -21.38 -17.07 -4.38
C ILE A 164 -20.21 -16.56 -3.52
N TYR A 165 -19.47 -15.59 -4.05
CA TYR A 165 -18.34 -14.99 -3.36
C TYR A 165 -18.80 -14.25 -2.10
N PHE A 166 -19.79 -13.37 -2.20
CA PHE A 166 -20.32 -12.63 -1.06
C PHE A 166 -21.10 -13.53 -0.08
N TYR A 167 -21.79 -14.56 -0.55
CA TYR A 167 -22.42 -15.54 0.32
C TYR A 167 -21.42 -16.20 1.26
N TYR A 168 -20.28 -16.68 0.75
CA TYR A 168 -19.30 -17.35 1.60
C TYR A 168 -18.46 -16.38 2.43
N LEU A 169 -18.23 -15.14 1.95
CA LEU A 169 -17.65 -14.11 2.82
C LEU A 169 -18.57 -13.78 4.01
N ASP A 170 -19.88 -13.72 3.82
CA ASP A 170 -20.84 -13.50 4.91
C ASP A 170 -20.82 -14.64 5.94
N VAL A 171 -20.65 -15.89 5.49
CA VAL A 171 -20.42 -17.04 6.38
C VAL A 171 -19.12 -16.89 7.18
N VAL A 172 -18.02 -16.50 6.53
CA VAL A 172 -16.72 -16.27 7.20
C VAL A 172 -16.82 -15.13 8.22
N ASP A 173 -17.49 -14.03 7.86
CA ASP A 173 -17.68 -12.86 8.70
C ASP A 173 -18.48 -13.19 9.98
N LYS A 174 -19.56 -13.97 9.84
CA LYS A 174 -20.40 -14.40 10.99
C LYS A 174 -19.78 -15.49 11.86
N SER A 175 -18.76 -16.18 11.38
CA SER A 175 -18.15 -17.30 12.11
C SER A 175 -17.30 -16.83 13.29
N THR A 176 -17.57 -17.35 14.49
CA THR A 176 -16.82 -17.06 15.73
C THR A 176 -15.93 -18.22 16.20
N LYS A 177 -16.09 -19.40 15.60
CA LYS A 177 -15.32 -20.62 15.89
C LYS A 177 -15.19 -21.47 14.62
N VAL A 178 -14.25 -22.41 14.62
CA VAL A 178 -14.07 -23.34 13.49
C VAL A 178 -15.22 -24.35 13.46
N THR A 179 -15.99 -24.33 12.36
CA THR A 179 -17.12 -25.25 12.07
C THR A 179 -16.93 -25.88 10.69
N GLU A 180 -17.71 -26.92 10.37
CA GLU A 180 -17.73 -27.48 9.02
C GLU A 180 -18.26 -26.48 7.99
N GLU A 181 -19.23 -25.63 8.38
CA GLU A 181 -19.74 -24.55 7.53
C GLU A 181 -18.65 -23.52 7.18
N LEU A 182 -17.81 -23.12 8.15
CA LEU A 182 -16.66 -22.25 7.90
C LEU A 182 -15.64 -22.92 6.98
N LYS A 183 -15.35 -24.21 7.20
CA LYS A 183 -14.44 -24.97 6.33
C LYS A 183 -14.96 -25.01 4.89
N GLU A 184 -16.24 -25.28 4.70
CA GLU A 184 -16.86 -25.26 3.37
C GLU A 184 -16.79 -23.87 2.74
N ALA A 185 -17.07 -22.81 3.50
CA ALA A 185 -16.97 -21.43 2.99
C ALA A 185 -15.57 -21.08 2.50
N VAL A 186 -14.54 -21.36 3.30
CA VAL A 186 -13.13 -21.14 2.92
C VAL A 186 -12.74 -21.99 1.71
N ARG A 187 -13.18 -23.26 1.67
CA ARG A 187 -12.95 -24.17 0.53
C ARG A 187 -13.53 -23.59 -0.76
N TYR A 188 -14.79 -23.14 -0.72
CA TYR A 188 -15.47 -22.63 -1.91
C TYR A 188 -14.93 -21.27 -2.34
N LEU A 189 -14.50 -20.40 -1.43
CA LEU A 189 -13.80 -19.17 -1.78
C LEU A 189 -12.47 -19.46 -2.52
N LEU A 190 -11.68 -20.43 -2.05
CA LEU A 190 -10.44 -20.83 -2.74
C LEU A 190 -10.71 -21.44 -4.11
N LEU A 191 -11.74 -22.29 -4.24
CA LEU A 191 -12.17 -22.82 -5.53
C LEU A 191 -12.68 -21.73 -6.47
N TRP A 192 -13.41 -20.73 -5.95
CA TRP A 192 -13.84 -19.56 -6.70
C TRP A 192 -12.63 -18.78 -7.24
N LYS A 193 -11.61 -18.52 -6.42
CA LYS A 193 -10.37 -17.84 -6.86
C LYS A 193 -9.64 -18.59 -7.97
N LEU A 194 -9.71 -19.92 -7.95
CA LEU A 194 -9.14 -20.79 -8.97
C LEU A 194 -10.02 -20.92 -10.23
N GLY A 195 -11.17 -20.24 -10.28
CA GLY A 195 -12.14 -20.33 -11.37
C GLY A 195 -12.74 -21.74 -11.52
N LYS A 196 -12.88 -22.45 -10.39
CA LYS A 196 -13.38 -23.83 -10.32
C LYS A 196 -14.84 -23.93 -9.92
N ILE A 197 -15.49 -22.81 -9.63
CA ILE A 197 -16.93 -22.73 -9.42
C ILE A 197 -17.56 -21.96 -10.57
N SER A 198 -18.66 -22.47 -11.12
CA SER A 198 -19.44 -21.80 -12.16
C SER A 198 -20.92 -22.12 -12.04
N ARG A 199 -21.76 -21.44 -12.83
CA ARG A 199 -23.19 -21.79 -12.96
C ARG A 199 -23.44 -22.96 -13.91
N SER A 200 -22.43 -23.35 -14.69
CA SER A 200 -22.56 -24.37 -15.73
C SER A 200 -22.15 -25.75 -15.20
N LYS A 201 -23.10 -26.68 -15.19
CA LYS A 201 -22.86 -28.08 -14.80
C LYS A 201 -21.98 -28.78 -15.84
N THR A 202 -20.94 -29.45 -15.37
CA THR A 202 -20.16 -30.41 -16.16
C THR A 202 -20.37 -31.83 -15.63
N ALA A 203 -19.99 -32.86 -16.40
CA ALA A 203 -20.19 -34.26 -16.03
C ALA A 203 -19.50 -34.66 -14.70
N SER A 204 -18.40 -34.00 -14.35
CA SER A 204 -17.62 -34.27 -13.13
C SER A 204 -17.87 -33.26 -11.99
N SER A 205 -18.78 -32.31 -12.20
CA SER A 205 -19.03 -31.24 -11.23
C SER A 205 -20.01 -31.65 -10.13
N GLN A 206 -19.79 -31.13 -8.93
CA GLN A 206 -20.66 -31.31 -7.78
C GLN A 206 -21.48 -30.03 -7.53
N ALA A 207 -22.77 -30.20 -7.21
CA ALA A 207 -23.67 -29.08 -6.98
C ALA A 207 -23.40 -28.41 -5.63
N VAL A 208 -23.50 -27.09 -5.61
CA VAL A 208 -23.38 -26.24 -4.43
C VAL A 208 -24.53 -25.24 -4.49
N SER A 209 -25.26 -25.12 -3.40
CA SER A 209 -26.40 -24.20 -3.32
C SER A 209 -26.13 -23.14 -2.26
N THR A 210 -26.33 -21.89 -2.65
CA THR A 210 -26.33 -20.74 -1.74
C THR A 210 -27.76 -20.42 -1.31
N LYS A 211 -27.92 -19.68 -0.21
CA LYS A 211 -29.23 -19.35 0.38
C LYS A 211 -29.35 -17.84 0.64
N GLY A 212 -30.57 -17.39 0.95
CA GLY A 212 -30.83 -16.00 1.35
C GLY A 212 -30.68 -15.03 0.17
N ASN A 213 -30.10 -13.86 0.42
CA ASN A 213 -29.95 -12.80 -0.59
C ASN A 213 -29.07 -13.18 -1.80
N TYR A 214 -28.39 -14.32 -1.73
CA TYR A 214 -27.48 -14.82 -2.75
C TYR A 214 -27.93 -16.18 -3.32
N GLU A 215 -29.19 -16.55 -3.17
CA GLU A 215 -29.72 -17.85 -3.60
C GLU A 215 -29.39 -18.17 -5.06
N GLY A 216 -28.84 -19.37 -5.28
CA GLY A 216 -28.43 -19.82 -6.60
C GLY A 216 -27.87 -21.24 -6.56
N GLN A 217 -27.88 -21.88 -7.73
CA GLN A 217 -27.26 -23.18 -7.93
C GLN A 217 -25.95 -23.01 -8.70
N TYR A 218 -24.87 -23.50 -8.09
CA TYR A 218 -23.52 -23.48 -8.62
C TYR A 218 -22.98 -24.90 -8.71
N PHE A 219 -21.90 -25.06 -9.45
CA PHE A 219 -21.22 -26.32 -9.63
C PHE A 219 -19.73 -26.10 -9.51
N TYR A 220 -19.04 -26.96 -8.76
CA TYR A 220 -17.59 -26.93 -8.72
C TYR A 220 -16.98 -28.17 -9.36
N ALA A 221 -15.88 -27.97 -10.07
CA ALA A 221 -15.08 -29.03 -10.65
C ALA A 221 -13.81 -29.28 -9.83
N GLY A 222 -13.25 -30.48 -9.94
CA GLY A 222 -11.95 -30.78 -9.36
C GLY A 222 -10.84 -29.83 -9.85
N THR A 223 -9.81 -29.65 -9.02
CA THR A 223 -8.61 -28.87 -9.34
C THR A 223 -7.37 -29.77 -9.36
N THR A 224 -6.20 -29.19 -9.64
CA THR A 224 -4.94 -29.94 -9.66
C THR A 224 -4.61 -30.50 -8.27
N SER A 225 -3.79 -31.55 -8.20
CA SER A 225 -3.33 -32.11 -6.92
C SER A 225 -2.63 -31.08 -6.03
N SER A 226 -1.80 -30.21 -6.62
CA SER A 226 -1.15 -29.10 -5.91
C SER A 226 -2.16 -28.11 -5.31
N ASN A 227 -3.19 -27.73 -6.08
CA ASN A 227 -4.23 -26.82 -5.59
C ASN A 227 -5.08 -27.48 -4.50
N ASN A 228 -5.41 -28.78 -4.65
CA ASN A 228 -6.11 -29.53 -3.61
C ASN A 228 -5.28 -29.58 -2.32
N ALA A 229 -3.99 -29.86 -2.40
CA ALA A 229 -3.11 -29.88 -1.23
C ALA A 229 -3.07 -28.50 -0.54
N ALA A 230 -2.99 -27.41 -1.30
CA ALA A 230 -3.05 -26.05 -0.75
C ALA A 230 -4.41 -25.76 -0.08
N ILE A 231 -5.52 -26.20 -0.69
CA ILE A 231 -6.85 -26.08 -0.10
C ILE A 231 -6.93 -26.88 1.22
N GLU A 232 -6.51 -28.14 1.25
CA GLU A 232 -6.53 -28.92 2.49
C GLU A 232 -5.65 -28.28 3.58
N GLN A 233 -4.49 -27.72 3.20
CA GLN A 233 -3.63 -26.99 4.14
C GLN A 233 -4.35 -25.76 4.71
N ALA A 234 -5.06 -25.01 3.86
CA ALA A 234 -5.85 -23.84 4.23
C ALA A 234 -7.05 -24.18 5.16
N LEU A 235 -7.48 -25.44 5.17
CA LEU A 235 -8.61 -25.95 5.97
C LEU A 235 -8.19 -26.63 7.28
N HIS A 236 -6.90 -26.68 7.59
CA HIS A 236 -6.44 -27.15 8.89
C HIS A 236 -7.03 -26.29 10.00
N TYR A 237 -7.49 -26.97 11.06
CA TYR A 237 -8.15 -26.34 12.21
C TYR A 237 -7.36 -25.15 12.77
N ASN A 238 -6.06 -25.32 13.00
CA ASN A 238 -5.21 -24.28 13.58
C ASN A 238 -5.12 -23.03 12.69
N LEU A 239 -5.11 -23.19 11.37
CA LEU A 239 -5.01 -22.06 10.45
C LEU A 239 -6.33 -21.30 10.34
N LEU A 240 -7.46 -22.01 10.37
CA LEU A 240 -8.79 -21.41 10.46
C LEU A 240 -8.99 -20.66 11.78
N GLU A 241 -8.51 -21.22 12.89
CA GLU A 241 -8.56 -20.56 14.20
C GLU A 241 -7.74 -19.27 14.21
N LEU A 242 -6.53 -19.30 13.63
CA LEU A 242 -5.72 -18.09 13.42
C LEU A 242 -6.43 -17.10 12.50
N GLY A 243 -7.14 -17.56 11.47
CA GLY A 243 -7.93 -16.70 10.59
C GLY A 243 -9.04 -15.96 11.34
N ILE A 244 -9.75 -16.64 12.25
CA ILE A 244 -10.74 -16.01 13.13
C ILE A 244 -10.08 -14.98 14.06
N GLN A 245 -8.92 -15.32 14.65
CA GLN A 245 -8.17 -14.39 15.49
C GLN A 245 -7.73 -13.15 14.70
N PHE A 246 -7.23 -13.33 13.48
CA PHE A 246 -6.79 -12.26 12.59
C PHE A 246 -7.95 -11.36 12.17
N LYS A 247 -9.09 -11.95 11.78
CA LYS A 247 -10.32 -11.21 11.48
C LYS A 247 -10.74 -10.29 12.64
N ASN A 248 -10.64 -10.80 13.86
CA ASN A 248 -11.04 -10.10 15.09
C ASN A 248 -9.92 -9.23 15.71
N ASP A 249 -8.84 -8.94 14.98
CA ASP A 249 -7.71 -8.12 15.45
C ASP A 249 -6.98 -8.66 16.71
N ASN A 250 -7.10 -9.96 17.00
CA ASN A 250 -6.40 -10.60 18.12
C ASN A 250 -4.94 -10.96 17.80
N ILE A 251 -4.58 -11.05 16.51
CA ILE A 251 -3.21 -11.22 16.02
C ILE A 251 -2.95 -10.23 14.89
N THR A 252 -1.68 -9.85 14.70
CA THR A 252 -1.29 -8.88 13.69
C THR A 252 -1.28 -9.49 12.28
N TYR A 253 -1.15 -8.63 11.27
CA TYR A 253 -0.90 -9.05 9.89
C TYR A 253 0.37 -9.87 9.77
N GLU A 254 1.44 -9.44 10.43
CA GLU A 254 2.76 -10.08 10.37
C GLU A 254 2.71 -11.50 10.95
N ASP A 255 2.07 -11.66 12.11
CA ASP A 255 1.88 -12.94 12.78
C ASP A 255 1.06 -13.90 11.91
N PHE A 256 -0.02 -13.39 11.30
CA PHE A 256 -0.88 -14.22 10.45
C PHE A 256 -0.20 -14.59 9.12
N ARG A 257 0.47 -13.63 8.48
CA ARG A 257 1.21 -13.80 7.23
C ARG A 257 2.25 -14.92 7.33
N GLU A 258 3.02 -14.96 8.42
CA GLU A 258 4.05 -15.99 8.64
C GLU A 258 3.44 -17.40 8.64
N ARG A 259 2.23 -17.57 9.17
CA ARG A 259 1.54 -18.86 9.24
C ARG A 259 0.92 -19.24 7.90
N VAL A 260 0.39 -18.26 7.18
CA VAL A 260 -0.27 -18.43 5.88
C VAL A 260 0.71 -18.81 4.76
N ASP A 261 2.00 -18.47 4.90
CA ASP A 261 3.06 -18.89 3.98
C ASP A 261 3.15 -20.41 3.82
N SER A 262 2.70 -21.17 4.83
CA SER A 262 2.68 -22.64 4.80
C SER A 262 1.66 -23.24 3.82
N ILE A 263 0.68 -22.47 3.31
CA ILE A 263 -0.39 -22.97 2.43
C ILE A 263 0.18 -23.58 1.14
N THR A 264 1.19 -22.95 0.55
CA THR A 264 1.83 -23.46 -0.67
C THR A 264 3.22 -22.89 -0.84
N LYS A 265 4.13 -23.69 -1.39
CA LYS A 265 5.52 -23.29 -1.66
C LYS A 265 5.73 -22.71 -3.07
N THR A 266 4.68 -22.64 -3.88
CA THR A 266 4.83 -22.45 -5.34
C THR A 266 4.31 -21.11 -5.87
N SER A 267 3.41 -20.45 -5.13
CA SER A 267 2.78 -19.21 -5.57
C SER A 267 2.26 -18.42 -4.39
N ILE A 268 2.48 -17.11 -4.43
CA ILE A 268 1.98 -16.16 -3.41
C ILE A 268 0.47 -15.89 -3.54
N VAL A 269 -0.16 -16.28 -4.65
CA VAL A 269 -1.57 -15.96 -4.96
C VAL A 269 -2.56 -16.60 -3.98
N LEU A 270 -2.40 -17.88 -3.63
CA LEU A 270 -3.32 -18.53 -2.69
C LEU A 270 -3.11 -18.08 -1.23
N PRO A 271 -1.86 -17.95 -0.72
CA PRO A 271 -1.60 -17.36 0.59
C PRO A 271 -2.22 -15.96 0.74
N THR A 272 -2.00 -15.07 -0.23
CA THR A 272 -2.57 -13.71 -0.18
C THR A 272 -4.08 -13.69 -0.30
N PHE A 273 -4.66 -14.54 -1.16
CA PHE A 273 -6.11 -14.68 -1.22
C PHE A 273 -6.69 -15.24 0.09
N TYR A 274 -5.97 -16.09 0.82
CA TYR A 274 -6.38 -16.54 2.15
C TYR A 274 -6.44 -15.38 3.14
N ILE A 275 -5.48 -14.45 3.14
CA ILE A 275 -5.56 -13.22 3.94
C ILE A 275 -6.79 -12.40 3.57
N HIS A 276 -7.03 -12.23 2.27
CA HIS A 276 -8.19 -11.51 1.74
C HIS A 276 -9.53 -12.09 2.22
N ILE A 277 -9.68 -13.42 2.33
CA ILE A 277 -10.91 -14.05 2.83
C ILE A 277 -11.31 -13.49 4.22
N TRP A 278 -10.34 -13.24 5.09
CA TRP A 278 -10.60 -12.82 6.47
C TRP A 278 -10.86 -11.32 6.61
N LYS A 279 -10.28 -10.49 5.74
CA LYS A 279 -10.39 -9.02 5.79
C LYS A 279 -10.42 -8.43 4.36
N PRO A 280 -11.47 -8.70 3.57
CA PRO A 280 -11.48 -8.44 2.13
C PRO A 280 -11.38 -6.96 1.73
N HIS A 281 -11.79 -6.05 2.62
CA HIS A 281 -11.77 -4.61 2.41
C HIS A 281 -10.39 -3.96 2.68
N LEU A 282 -9.49 -4.65 3.40
CA LEU A 282 -8.14 -4.17 3.71
C LEU A 282 -7.07 -4.80 2.82
N TYR A 283 -7.32 -6.03 2.39
CA TYR A 283 -6.36 -6.88 1.71
C TYR A 283 -6.93 -7.29 0.36
N PRO A 284 -6.50 -6.68 -0.76
CA PRO A 284 -7.11 -6.93 -2.07
C PRO A 284 -6.77 -8.31 -2.62
N ILE A 285 -7.49 -8.73 -3.66
CA ILE A 285 -7.23 -9.97 -4.37
C ILE A 285 -5.99 -9.77 -5.25
N LEU A 286 -4.93 -10.53 -4.98
CA LEU A 286 -3.78 -10.59 -5.86
C LEU A 286 -3.96 -11.70 -6.91
N ASP A 287 -3.68 -11.38 -8.16
CA ASP A 287 -3.65 -12.32 -9.29
C ASP A 287 -2.65 -11.83 -10.34
N VAL A 288 -2.31 -12.68 -11.32
CA VAL A 288 -1.41 -12.30 -12.42
C VAL A 288 -1.95 -11.11 -13.20
N LYS A 289 -3.27 -11.06 -13.42
CA LYS A 289 -3.90 -9.97 -14.20
C LYS A 289 -3.79 -8.62 -13.50
N VAL A 290 -4.21 -8.52 -12.24
CA VAL A 290 -4.12 -7.27 -11.48
C VAL A 290 -2.67 -6.85 -11.20
N TRP A 291 -1.75 -7.82 -11.06
CA TRP A 291 -0.33 -7.55 -10.95
C TRP A 291 0.24 -6.90 -12.20
N ARG A 292 -0.16 -7.36 -13.39
CA ARG A 292 0.23 -6.73 -14.66
C ARG A 292 -0.39 -5.34 -14.80
N THR A 293 -1.64 -5.14 -14.39
CA THR A 293 -2.24 -3.80 -14.34
C THR A 293 -1.47 -2.86 -13.42
N TYR A 294 -1.00 -3.34 -12.27
CA TYR A 294 -0.11 -2.58 -11.39
C TYR A 294 1.23 -2.24 -12.06
N LEU A 295 1.94 -3.22 -12.63
CA LEU A 295 3.18 -2.96 -13.35
C LEU A 295 3.00 -1.97 -14.51
N TRP A 296 1.87 -2.06 -15.21
CA TRP A 296 1.51 -1.15 -16.30
C TRP A 296 1.35 0.29 -15.79
N SER A 297 0.70 0.47 -14.64
CA SER A 297 0.52 1.79 -14.04
C SER A 297 1.85 2.47 -13.64
N LEU A 298 2.90 1.66 -13.45
CA LEU A 298 4.26 2.10 -13.17
C LEU A 298 5.12 2.26 -14.44
N ASP A 299 4.53 2.15 -15.63
CA ASP A 299 5.22 2.13 -16.92
C ASP A 299 6.33 1.05 -17.01
N LYS A 300 6.20 -0.06 -16.26
CA LYS A 300 7.16 -1.18 -16.30
C LYS A 300 6.89 -2.09 -17.50
N GLU A 301 7.94 -2.70 -18.03
CA GLU A 301 7.83 -3.69 -19.10
C GLU A 301 7.06 -4.93 -18.60
N ILE A 302 6.02 -5.32 -19.35
CA ILE A 302 5.19 -6.48 -19.03
C ILE A 302 5.50 -7.60 -20.01
N THR A 303 5.96 -8.71 -19.45
CA THR A 303 6.21 -9.94 -20.20
C THR A 303 5.21 -11.02 -19.79
N LYS A 304 5.14 -12.10 -20.56
CA LYS A 304 4.36 -13.30 -20.19
C LYS A 304 4.74 -13.87 -18.80
N ASN A 305 5.96 -13.61 -18.34
CA ASN A 305 6.48 -14.10 -17.06
C ASN A 305 6.28 -13.11 -15.90
N SER A 306 5.74 -11.91 -16.17
CA SER A 306 5.43 -10.92 -15.13
C SER A 306 4.30 -11.45 -14.25
N LYS A 307 4.68 -12.04 -13.10
CA LYS A 307 3.79 -12.61 -12.09
C LYS A 307 4.29 -12.21 -10.69
N PRO A 308 3.39 -12.07 -9.71
CA PRO A 308 3.82 -11.84 -8.34
C PRO A 308 4.44 -13.12 -7.76
N TYR A 309 5.49 -12.98 -6.96
CA TYR A 309 6.20 -14.13 -6.39
C TYR A 309 6.62 -13.95 -4.92
N SER A 310 6.35 -12.80 -4.30
CA SER A 310 6.80 -12.49 -2.95
C SER A 310 5.74 -11.72 -2.16
N TRP A 311 5.85 -11.76 -0.84
CA TRP A 311 5.04 -10.92 0.05
C TRP A 311 5.25 -9.43 -0.21
N LYS A 312 6.48 -9.01 -0.53
CA LYS A 312 6.76 -7.62 -0.93
C LYS A 312 5.92 -7.19 -2.14
N HIS A 313 5.81 -8.03 -3.17
CA HIS A 313 4.93 -7.74 -4.32
C HIS A 313 3.47 -7.56 -3.89
N TYR A 314 3.01 -8.38 -2.95
CA TYR A 314 1.64 -8.24 -2.44
C TYR A 314 1.43 -6.95 -1.66
N GLU A 315 2.38 -6.57 -0.82
CA GLU A 315 2.35 -5.34 -0.02
C GLU A 315 2.40 -4.09 -0.91
N ASP A 316 3.28 -4.10 -1.92
CA ASP A 316 3.35 -3.04 -2.92
C ASP A 316 2.03 -2.91 -3.69
N TYR A 317 1.44 -4.04 -4.11
CA TYR A 317 0.12 -4.05 -4.75
C TYR A 317 -1.00 -3.59 -3.80
N THR A 318 -0.95 -3.96 -2.53
CA THR A 318 -1.95 -3.57 -1.53
C THR A 318 -1.96 -2.06 -1.31
N ARG A 319 -0.78 -1.43 -1.23
CA ARG A 319 -0.64 0.02 -1.12
C ARG A 319 -1.21 0.72 -2.36
N PHE A 320 -0.85 0.25 -3.55
CA PHE A 320 -1.40 0.74 -4.81
C PHE A 320 -2.92 0.60 -4.90
N PHE A 321 -3.48 -0.54 -4.50
CA PHE A 321 -4.92 -0.75 -4.53
C PHE A 321 -5.64 0.21 -3.58
N ASN A 322 -5.14 0.35 -2.36
CA ASN A 322 -5.74 1.22 -1.35
C ASN A 322 -5.64 2.71 -1.73
N SER A 323 -4.57 3.13 -2.42
CA SER A 323 -4.51 4.49 -2.97
C SER A 323 -5.59 4.72 -4.02
N ILE A 324 -5.83 3.77 -4.92
CA ILE A 324 -6.91 3.87 -5.92
C ILE A 324 -8.29 3.93 -5.25
N VAL A 325 -8.55 3.07 -4.26
CA VAL A 325 -9.83 3.09 -3.52
C VAL A 325 -10.03 4.48 -2.87
N SER A 326 -8.98 5.02 -2.23
CA SER A 326 -9.03 6.33 -1.60
C SER A 326 -9.21 7.48 -2.60
N GLU A 327 -8.51 7.45 -3.73
CA GLU A 327 -8.52 8.52 -4.75
C GLU A 327 -9.83 8.55 -5.54
N THR A 328 -10.42 7.38 -5.80
CA THR A 328 -11.61 7.25 -6.65
C THR A 328 -12.92 7.27 -5.87
N GLU A 329 -12.87 7.07 -4.55
CA GLU A 329 -14.02 6.89 -3.66
C GLU A 329 -14.98 5.77 -4.13
N LEU A 330 -14.47 4.81 -4.92
CA LEU A 330 -15.24 3.65 -5.34
C LEU A 330 -15.24 2.59 -4.23
N ASP A 331 -16.28 1.76 -4.21
CA ASP A 331 -16.25 0.55 -3.39
C ASP A 331 -15.07 -0.35 -3.82
N TRP A 332 -14.37 -0.94 -2.84
CA TRP A 332 -13.17 -1.73 -3.09
C TRP A 332 -13.43 -2.86 -4.10
N ARG A 333 -14.64 -3.44 -4.13
CA ARG A 333 -14.97 -4.50 -5.08
C ARG A 333 -15.07 -3.96 -6.50
N GLU A 334 -15.54 -2.73 -6.69
CA GLU A 334 -15.58 -2.08 -8.00
C GLU A 334 -14.17 -1.81 -8.53
N VAL A 335 -13.26 -1.34 -7.66
CA VAL A 335 -11.84 -1.19 -7.99
C VAL A 335 -11.22 -2.53 -8.39
N ASP A 336 -11.45 -3.58 -7.59
CA ASP A 336 -10.95 -4.93 -7.89
C ASP A 336 -11.42 -5.44 -9.26
N LYS A 337 -12.72 -5.32 -9.59
CA LYS A 337 -13.25 -5.69 -10.91
C LYS A 337 -12.61 -4.88 -12.03
N GLY A 338 -12.53 -3.56 -11.87
CA GLY A 338 -11.93 -2.67 -12.85
C GLY A 338 -10.48 -3.03 -13.14
N LEU A 339 -9.66 -3.24 -12.10
CA LEU A 339 -8.26 -3.64 -12.25
C LEU A 339 -8.12 -5.02 -12.91
N TRP A 340 -9.01 -5.96 -12.57
CA TRP A 340 -8.95 -7.31 -13.11
C TRP A 340 -9.31 -7.33 -14.60
N SER A 341 -10.36 -6.59 -14.98
CA SER A 341 -10.77 -6.41 -16.37
C SER A 341 -9.75 -5.63 -17.21
N LEU A 342 -9.09 -4.62 -16.64
CA LEU A 342 -7.99 -3.92 -17.33
C LEU A 342 -6.84 -4.87 -17.70
N GLY A 343 -6.57 -5.83 -16.83
CA GLY A 343 -5.59 -6.87 -17.07
C GLY A 343 -5.96 -7.76 -18.27
N ASP A 344 -7.25 -8.03 -18.47
CA ASP A 344 -7.76 -8.81 -19.62
C ASP A 344 -7.81 -8.02 -20.92
N ILE A 345 -8.10 -6.73 -20.86
CA ILE A 345 -8.19 -5.87 -22.05
C ILE A 345 -6.79 -5.61 -22.63
N ARG A 346 -5.78 -5.48 -21.77
CA ARG A 346 -4.43 -5.05 -22.19
C ARG A 346 -3.44 -6.19 -22.41
N PHE A 347 -3.61 -7.37 -21.80
CA PHE A 347 -2.60 -8.44 -21.77
C PHE A 347 -3.22 -9.82 -21.93
#